data_AF-A0A7S1BH93-F1
#
_entry.id   AF-A0A7S1BH93-F1
#
_cell.length_a   1.000
_cell.length_b   1.000
_cell.length_c   1.000
_cell.angle_alpha   90.00
_cell.angle_beta   90.00
_cell.angle_gamma   90.00
#
_symmetry.space_group_name_H-M   'P 1'
#
loop_
_entity.id
_entity.type
_entity.pdbx_description
1 polymer ?
#
loop_
_entity_poly.entity_id
_entity_poly.type
_entity_poly.pdbx_seq_one_letter_code
_entity_poly.pdbx_strand_id
1 'polypeptide(L)'
;RRLYDLISVHDPALSPVIYLAVGNTLVAPELGTATRWAYDFDRRWRVVTEDGKLIETSGTMAGGGNAVKKGGMRILNPKVVGTGFTVSANNLEEEYEKIDFMAQSCSKDLQASREKRHSLLEETRALKKRIKVLSVSLPKLKMEIQACDTTRVELTSRIPALRAETVSTPEEAEKLRTLRKQVEKARADLSACAERAKKYEDEISKIQKAILQAGGPRVKKQQALCDEVGAELKQVRKTLKATKVNMEGAQKAKKKAEKALESGSETLEKIEKKIETIAANIKELEEKAVLVMQSYETAKQSEKEKKTVLEQVLKNHDDLKKEVSKQRGVEVELTGELDDLRKQIREMKKHIGQCNAQAAKLDSEEKKN
;
A
#
# COMPACT_ATOMS: atom_id res chain seq x y z
N ARG A 1 -47.10 24.26 -42.54
CA ARG A 1 -48.35 24.95 -42.11
C ARG A 1 -48.01 25.87 -40.94
N ARG A 2 -48.71 27.00 -40.73
CA ARG A 2 -48.48 27.82 -39.53
C ARG A 2 -49.25 27.23 -38.35
N LEU A 3 -48.63 27.19 -37.18
CA LEU A 3 -49.24 26.68 -35.96
C LEU A 3 -50.45 27.52 -35.55
N TYR A 4 -50.37 28.84 -35.76
CA TYR A 4 -51.47 29.76 -35.49
C TYR A 4 -52.76 29.39 -36.24
N ASP A 5 -52.65 29.03 -37.53
CA ASP A 5 -53.80 28.67 -38.37
C ASP A 5 -54.49 27.37 -37.92
N LEU A 6 -53.81 26.56 -37.11
CA LEU A 6 -54.32 25.30 -36.56
C LEU A 6 -55.02 25.49 -35.20
N ILE A 7 -54.93 26.69 -34.60
CA ILE A 7 -55.52 26.99 -33.30
C ILE A 7 -56.88 27.66 -33.52
N SER A 8 -57.95 27.00 -33.09
CA SER A 8 -59.29 27.62 -33.07
C SER A 8 -59.50 28.35 -31.73
N VAL A 9 -59.71 29.66 -31.80
CA VAL A 9 -59.93 30.51 -30.62
C VAL A 9 -61.43 30.66 -30.38
N HIS A 10 -61.89 30.41 -29.15
CA HIS A 10 -63.32 30.53 -28.79
C HIS A 10 -63.78 31.99 -28.75
N ASP A 11 -62.93 32.89 -28.24
CA ASP A 11 -63.19 34.33 -28.22
C ASP A 11 -62.27 35.04 -29.23
N PRO A 12 -62.81 35.60 -30.32
CA PRO A 12 -62.03 36.33 -31.31
C PRO A 12 -61.22 37.51 -30.75
N ALA A 13 -61.63 38.09 -29.62
CA ALA A 13 -60.87 39.17 -28.97
C ALA A 13 -59.49 38.72 -28.46
N LEU A 14 -59.31 37.42 -28.20
CA LEU A 14 -58.04 36.83 -27.72
C LEU A 14 -57.09 36.44 -28.85
N SER A 15 -57.52 36.56 -30.11
CA SER A 15 -56.73 36.20 -31.29
C SER A 15 -55.38 36.92 -31.36
N PRO A 16 -55.27 38.24 -31.08
CA PRO A 16 -53.99 38.95 -31.10
C PRO A 16 -53.01 38.46 -30.03
N VAL A 17 -53.51 38.05 -28.87
CA VAL A 17 -52.69 37.54 -27.75
C VAL A 17 -52.09 36.18 -28.11
N ILE A 18 -52.86 35.32 -28.76
CA ILE A 18 -52.39 34.00 -29.22
C ILE A 18 -51.36 34.16 -30.35
N TYR A 19 -51.57 35.11 -31.24
CA TYR A 19 -50.59 35.44 -32.28
C TYR A 19 -49.28 35.98 -31.67
N LEU A 20 -49.34 36.77 -30.59
CA LEU A 20 -48.15 37.22 -29.88
C LEU A 20 -47.36 36.04 -29.26
N ALA A 21 -48.05 35.05 -28.70
CA ALA A 21 -47.42 33.91 -28.04
C ALA A 21 -46.82 32.88 -29.02
N VAL A 22 -47.52 32.58 -30.12
CA VAL A 22 -47.10 31.56 -31.09
C VAL A 22 -46.32 32.18 -32.25
N GLY A 23 -46.57 33.45 -32.57
CA GLY A 23 -45.99 34.14 -33.72
C GLY A 23 -46.18 33.37 -35.02
N ASN A 24 -45.22 33.53 -35.93
CA ASN A 24 -45.17 32.78 -37.19
C ASN A 24 -44.47 31.42 -37.03
N THR A 25 -44.84 30.64 -36.01
CA THR A 25 -44.28 29.29 -35.83
C THR A 25 -44.82 28.35 -36.90
N LEU A 26 -43.93 27.63 -37.60
CA LEU A 26 -44.27 26.62 -38.59
C LEU A 26 -44.26 25.22 -37.97
N VAL A 27 -45.17 24.36 -38.42
CA VAL A 27 -45.23 22.95 -38.02
C VAL A 27 -44.75 22.08 -39.18
N ALA A 28 -43.64 21.37 -38.96
CA ALA A 28 -43.01 20.45 -39.89
C ALA A 28 -43.24 18.99 -39.46
N PRO A 29 -43.35 18.04 -40.39
CA PRO A 29 -43.53 16.63 -40.05
C PRO A 29 -42.27 16.03 -39.40
N GLU A 30 -41.09 16.37 -39.93
CA GLU A 30 -39.82 15.78 -39.49
C GLU A 30 -38.73 16.85 -39.30
N LEU A 31 -37.68 16.49 -38.56
CA LEU A 31 -36.56 17.39 -38.25
C LEU A 31 -35.83 17.87 -39.51
N GLY A 32 -35.66 17.01 -40.51
CA GLY A 32 -35.03 17.40 -41.78
C GLY A 32 -35.81 18.49 -42.50
N THR A 33 -37.14 18.38 -42.53
CA THR A 33 -38.01 19.44 -43.06
C THR A 33 -37.99 20.70 -42.19
N ALA A 34 -37.92 20.54 -40.86
CA ALA A 34 -37.86 21.67 -39.95
C ALA A 34 -36.59 22.50 -40.12
N THR A 35 -35.43 21.86 -40.23
CA THR A 35 -34.14 22.53 -40.48
C THR A 35 -34.17 23.28 -41.81
N ARG A 36 -34.70 22.64 -42.85
CA ARG A 36 -34.87 23.24 -44.18
C ARG A 36 -35.71 24.51 -44.11
N TRP A 37 -36.86 24.46 -43.45
CA TRP A 37 -37.74 25.63 -43.34
C TRP A 37 -37.20 26.73 -42.42
N ALA A 38 -36.36 26.37 -41.45
CA ALA A 38 -35.76 27.34 -40.55
C ALA A 38 -34.63 28.15 -41.22
N TYR A 39 -33.86 27.55 -42.15
CA TYR A 39 -32.63 28.15 -42.69
C TYR A 39 -32.63 28.43 -44.20
N ASP A 40 -33.35 27.68 -45.04
CA ASP A 40 -33.24 27.77 -46.52
C ASP A 40 -34.04 28.92 -47.16
N PHE A 41 -34.75 29.72 -46.35
CA PHE A 41 -35.53 30.86 -46.83
C PHE A 41 -34.87 32.18 -46.39
N ASP A 42 -35.07 33.24 -47.17
CA ASP A 42 -34.53 34.60 -46.96
C ASP A 42 -34.82 35.18 -45.55
N ARG A 43 -35.83 34.61 -44.86
CA ARG A 43 -36.14 34.88 -43.46
C ARG A 43 -36.05 33.60 -42.63
N ARG A 44 -35.41 33.69 -41.46
CA ARG A 44 -35.42 32.60 -40.47
C ARG A 44 -36.80 32.44 -39.84
N TRP A 45 -37.33 31.22 -39.88
CA TRP A 45 -38.61 30.87 -39.26
C TRP A 45 -38.40 30.03 -38.00
N ARG A 46 -39.26 30.25 -37.01
CA ARG A 46 -39.38 29.34 -35.86
C ARG A 46 -40.14 28.10 -36.31
N VAL A 47 -39.56 26.91 -36.14
CA VAL A 47 -40.17 25.67 -36.64
C VAL A 47 -40.22 24.61 -35.55
N VAL A 48 -41.38 24.00 -35.35
CA VAL A 48 -41.58 22.85 -34.46
C VAL A 48 -41.94 21.62 -35.28
N THR A 49 -41.36 20.48 -34.92
CA THR A 49 -41.71 19.19 -35.51
C THR A 49 -42.92 18.58 -34.80
N GLU A 50 -43.64 17.68 -35.47
CA GLU A 50 -44.74 16.93 -34.84
C GLU A 50 -44.26 16.11 -33.63
N ASP A 51 -43.00 15.66 -33.63
CA ASP A 51 -42.33 14.98 -32.51
C ASP A 51 -41.96 15.90 -31.32
N GLY A 52 -42.16 17.21 -31.43
CA GLY A 52 -41.87 18.18 -30.36
C GLY A 52 -40.42 18.69 -30.32
N LYS A 53 -39.61 18.45 -31.36
CA LYS A 53 -38.31 19.12 -31.54
C LYS A 53 -38.53 20.53 -32.08
N LEU A 54 -37.85 21.53 -31.53
CA LEU A 54 -38.04 22.95 -31.83
C LEU A 54 -36.73 23.56 -32.34
N ILE A 55 -36.84 24.39 -33.38
CA ILE A 55 -35.76 25.25 -33.88
C ILE A 55 -36.22 26.70 -33.73
N GLU A 56 -35.53 27.46 -32.88
CA GLU A 56 -35.79 28.89 -32.66
C GLU A 56 -35.12 29.76 -33.74
N THR A 57 -35.62 30.97 -33.93
CA THR A 57 -35.04 31.94 -34.89
C THR A 57 -33.60 32.35 -34.55
N SER A 58 -33.22 32.25 -33.27
CA SER A 58 -31.84 32.44 -32.79
C SER A 58 -30.87 31.35 -33.27
N GLY A 59 -31.37 30.24 -33.79
CA GLY A 59 -30.60 29.04 -34.14
C GLY A 59 -30.50 28.01 -33.01
N THR A 60 -31.10 28.27 -31.85
CA THR A 60 -31.17 27.30 -30.75
C THR A 60 -32.06 26.13 -31.17
N MET A 61 -31.54 24.91 -31.11
CA MET A 61 -32.30 23.68 -31.33
C MET A 61 -32.60 23.03 -29.97
N ALA A 62 -33.88 22.82 -29.68
CA ALA A 62 -34.32 22.09 -28.50
C ALA A 62 -34.92 20.74 -28.94
N GLY A 63 -34.23 19.67 -28.60
CA GLY A 63 -34.65 18.29 -28.87
C GLY A 63 -33.63 17.30 -28.32
N GLY A 64 -34.08 16.35 -27.50
CA GLY A 64 -33.24 15.34 -26.87
C GLY A 64 -33.94 14.70 -25.66
N GLY A 65 -33.75 13.40 -25.47
CA GLY A 65 -34.43 12.60 -24.44
C GLY A 65 -35.77 12.00 -24.91
N ASN A 66 -36.32 11.09 -24.10
CA ASN A 66 -37.58 10.38 -24.39
C ASN A 66 -38.83 11.14 -23.89
N ALA A 67 -38.66 12.34 -23.32
CA ALA A 67 -39.74 13.09 -22.69
C ALA A 67 -40.27 14.20 -23.62
N VAL A 68 -41.56 14.13 -23.98
CA VAL A 68 -42.26 15.17 -24.75
C VAL A 68 -43.31 15.83 -23.87
N LYS A 69 -43.34 17.17 -23.83
CA LYS A 69 -44.36 17.92 -23.08
C LYS A 69 -45.70 17.87 -23.83
N LYS A 70 -46.75 17.33 -23.21
CA LYS A 70 -48.12 17.26 -23.74
C LYS A 70 -49.10 17.93 -22.76
N GLY A 71 -50.27 18.35 -23.25
CA GLY A 71 -51.35 18.89 -22.40
C GLY A 71 -51.47 20.42 -22.31
N GLY A 72 -50.67 21.19 -23.07
CA GLY A 72 -50.71 22.66 -23.03
C GLY A 72 -51.93 23.30 -23.72
N MET A 73 -52.67 22.57 -24.56
CA MET A 73 -53.88 23.06 -25.25
C MET A 73 -54.91 21.93 -25.41
N ARG A 74 -56.21 22.26 -25.40
CA ARG A 74 -57.31 21.30 -25.62
C ARG A 74 -57.57 21.11 -27.11
N ILE A 75 -57.65 19.86 -27.56
CA ILE A 75 -57.96 19.51 -28.96
C ILE A 75 -59.49 19.39 -29.11
N LEU A 76 -60.07 19.99 -30.17
CA LEU A 76 -61.54 20.09 -30.34
C LEU A 76 -62.24 18.74 -30.59
N ASN A 77 -61.52 17.69 -31.02
CA ASN A 77 -62.05 16.34 -31.18
C ASN A 77 -61.37 15.36 -30.21
N PRO A 78 -62.04 14.93 -29.13
CA PRO A 78 -61.43 14.10 -28.09
C PRO A 78 -61.27 12.62 -28.48
N LYS A 79 -61.79 12.17 -29.64
CA LYS A 79 -61.83 10.76 -30.04
C LYS A 79 -60.49 10.15 -30.49
N VAL A 80 -59.40 10.92 -30.60
CA VAL A 80 -58.14 10.45 -31.23
C VAL A 80 -56.91 10.52 -30.31
N VAL A 81 -57.03 10.96 -29.05
CA VAL A 81 -55.86 11.04 -28.16
C VAL A 81 -56.06 10.13 -26.96
N GLY A 82 -55.36 9.00 -26.99
CA GLY A 82 -55.29 8.04 -25.88
C GLY A 82 -54.97 8.77 -24.58
N THR A 83 -55.81 8.50 -23.58
CA THR A 83 -55.55 8.62 -22.13
C THR A 83 -54.34 9.48 -21.79
N GLY A 84 -54.59 10.78 -21.71
CA GLY A 84 -53.64 11.72 -21.13
C GLY A 84 -53.23 11.23 -19.74
N PHE A 85 -51.93 11.23 -19.50
CA PHE A 85 -51.28 10.94 -18.24
C PHE A 85 -51.79 11.90 -17.15
N THR A 86 -52.93 11.57 -16.54
CA THR A 86 -53.33 12.11 -15.25
C THR A 86 -52.67 11.24 -14.19
N VAL A 87 -51.36 11.36 -14.03
CA VAL A 87 -50.75 10.88 -12.78
C VAL A 87 -51.18 11.88 -11.72
N SER A 88 -52.15 11.45 -10.92
CA SER A 88 -52.55 12.14 -9.70
C SER A 88 -51.28 12.36 -8.87
N ALA A 89 -51.00 13.60 -8.46
CA ALA A 89 -49.77 13.97 -7.76
C ALA A 89 -49.47 13.05 -6.56
N ASN A 90 -50.52 12.54 -5.92
CA ASN A 90 -50.44 11.61 -4.79
C ASN A 90 -49.79 10.26 -5.15
N ASN A 91 -50.01 9.73 -6.35
CA ASN A 91 -49.39 8.45 -6.76
C ASN A 91 -47.91 8.60 -7.08
N LEU A 92 -47.48 9.79 -7.50
CA LEU A 92 -46.09 10.08 -7.83
C LEU A 92 -45.25 10.20 -6.55
N GLU A 93 -45.80 10.82 -5.50
CA GLU A 93 -45.16 10.96 -4.19
C GLU A 93 -44.92 9.59 -3.53
N GLU A 94 -45.92 8.70 -3.54
CA GLU A 94 -45.77 7.32 -3.06
C GLU A 94 -44.74 6.51 -3.87
N GLU A 95 -44.65 6.72 -5.19
CA GLU A 95 -43.62 6.07 -6.01
C GLU A 95 -42.22 6.62 -5.71
N TYR A 96 -42.08 7.92 -5.48
CA TYR A 96 -40.81 8.51 -5.06
C TYR A 96 -40.34 8.00 -3.71
N GLU A 97 -41.23 7.90 -2.71
CA GLU A 97 -40.89 7.33 -1.40
C GLU A 97 -40.46 5.87 -1.49
N LYS A 98 -41.13 5.06 -2.33
CA LYS A 98 -40.72 3.67 -2.58
C LYS A 98 -39.34 3.58 -3.22
N ILE A 99 -39.07 4.42 -4.22
CA ILE A 99 -37.76 4.46 -4.88
C ILE A 99 -36.67 4.91 -3.91
N ASP A 100 -36.94 5.90 -3.07
CA ASP A 100 -35.99 6.38 -2.06
C ASP A 100 -35.71 5.30 -1.01
N PHE A 101 -36.76 4.61 -0.53
CA PHE A 101 -36.61 3.48 0.39
C PHE A 101 -35.78 2.35 -0.22
N MET A 102 -36.01 2.00 -1.49
CA MET A 102 -35.21 1.01 -2.21
C MET A 102 -33.76 1.46 -2.38
N ALA A 103 -33.52 2.73 -2.71
CA ALA A 103 -32.17 3.29 -2.82
C ALA A 103 -31.44 3.24 -1.47
N GLN A 104 -32.11 3.58 -0.37
CA GLN A 104 -31.56 3.49 0.98
C GLN A 104 -31.25 2.04 1.37
N SER A 105 -32.15 1.09 1.06
CA SER A 105 -31.91 -0.35 1.33
C SER A 105 -30.71 -0.87 0.55
N CYS A 106 -30.65 -0.60 -0.76
CA CYS A 106 -29.52 -0.97 -1.61
C CYS A 106 -28.19 -0.35 -1.11
N SER A 107 -28.22 0.89 -0.62
CA SER A 107 -27.06 1.55 -0.04
C SER A 107 -26.58 0.85 1.24
N LYS A 108 -27.51 0.46 2.13
CA LYS A 108 -27.20 -0.31 3.35
C LYS A 108 -26.61 -1.69 3.01
N ASP A 109 -27.20 -2.40 2.04
CA ASP A 109 -26.70 -3.71 1.61
C ASP A 109 -25.31 -3.63 0.98
N LEU A 110 -25.05 -2.56 0.21
CA LEU A 110 -23.73 -2.27 -0.33
C LEU A 110 -22.71 -1.98 0.76
N GLN A 111 -23.09 -1.22 1.79
CA GLN A 111 -22.24 -0.94 2.94
C GLN A 111 -21.91 -2.23 3.71
N ALA A 112 -22.92 -3.05 4.05
CA ALA A 112 -22.72 -4.32 4.74
C ALA A 112 -21.82 -5.28 3.94
N SER A 113 -22.00 -5.33 2.61
CA SER A 113 -21.14 -6.12 1.72
C SER A 113 -19.70 -5.61 1.69
N ARG A 114 -19.50 -4.29 1.72
CA ARG A 114 -18.16 -3.67 1.79
C ARG A 114 -17.46 -3.97 3.10
N GLU A 115 -18.17 -3.90 4.22
CA GLU A 115 -17.66 -4.23 5.56
C GLU A 115 -17.27 -5.71 5.64
N LYS A 116 -18.16 -6.61 5.18
CA LYS A 116 -17.87 -8.06 5.12
C LYS A 116 -16.68 -8.39 4.23
N ARG A 117 -16.55 -7.71 3.08
CA ARG A 117 -15.37 -7.86 2.21
C ARG A 117 -14.11 -7.40 2.93
N HIS A 118 -14.19 -6.30 3.69
CA HIS A 118 -13.03 -5.79 4.42
C HIS A 118 -12.58 -6.77 5.50
N SER A 119 -13.49 -7.28 6.34
CA SER A 119 -13.15 -8.26 7.38
C SER A 119 -12.54 -9.54 6.81
N LEU A 120 -13.12 -10.09 5.72
CA LEU A 120 -12.57 -11.26 5.04
C LEU A 120 -11.17 -11.02 4.47
N LEU A 121 -10.88 -9.81 3.97
CA LEU A 121 -9.54 -9.45 3.50
C LEU A 121 -8.52 -9.38 4.65
N GLU A 122 -8.92 -8.87 5.82
CA GLU A 122 -8.08 -8.86 7.01
C GLU A 122 -7.81 -10.26 7.53
N GLU A 123 -8.84 -11.12 7.63
CA GLU A 123 -8.69 -12.52 8.00
C GLU A 123 -7.76 -13.26 7.03
N THR A 124 -7.94 -13.06 5.73
CA THR A 124 -7.07 -13.65 4.71
C THR A 124 -5.62 -13.21 4.87
N ARG A 125 -5.38 -11.92 5.18
CA ARG A 125 -4.03 -11.41 5.45
C ARG A 125 -3.44 -12.02 6.72
N ALA A 126 -4.23 -12.15 7.79
CA ALA A 126 -3.81 -12.77 9.04
C ALA A 126 -3.46 -14.26 8.86
N LEU A 127 -4.30 -15.01 8.16
CA LEU A 127 -4.07 -16.42 7.83
C LEU A 127 -2.82 -16.59 6.97
N LYS A 128 -2.61 -15.75 5.94
CA LYS A 128 -1.39 -15.78 5.12
C LYS A 128 -0.12 -15.53 5.95
N LYS A 129 -0.15 -14.58 6.88
CA LYS A 129 0.96 -14.36 7.82
C LYS A 129 1.20 -15.59 8.70
N ARG A 130 0.14 -16.20 9.24
CA ARG A 130 0.25 -17.40 10.08
C ARG A 130 0.81 -18.60 9.31
N ILE A 131 0.39 -18.80 8.06
CA ILE A 131 0.95 -19.83 7.17
C ILE A 131 2.45 -19.63 6.99
N LYS A 132 2.91 -18.39 6.73
CA LYS A 132 4.34 -18.10 6.56
C LYS A 132 5.16 -18.37 7.82
N VAL A 133 4.61 -18.09 9.00
CA VAL A 133 5.27 -18.41 10.28
C VAL A 133 5.36 -19.94 10.46
N LEU A 134 4.26 -20.64 10.23
CA LEU A 134 4.20 -22.10 10.36
C LEU A 134 5.09 -22.81 9.34
N SER A 135 5.21 -22.30 8.11
CA SER A 135 6.05 -22.89 7.07
C SER A 135 7.54 -22.84 7.41
N VAL A 136 7.97 -21.91 8.28
CA VAL A 136 9.35 -21.86 8.79
C VAL A 136 9.49 -22.70 10.07
N SER A 137 8.50 -22.67 10.96
CA SER A 137 8.54 -23.41 12.21
C SER A 137 8.49 -24.93 12.02
N LEU A 138 7.74 -25.43 11.03
CA LEU A 138 7.59 -26.86 10.80
C LEU A 138 8.91 -27.55 10.39
N PRO A 139 9.67 -27.06 9.39
CA PRO A 139 10.99 -27.61 9.07
C PRO A 139 11.96 -27.52 10.25
N LYS A 140 11.95 -26.42 11.00
CA LYS A 140 12.80 -26.26 12.18
C LYS A 140 12.53 -27.33 13.24
N LEU A 141 11.26 -27.51 13.62
CA LEU A 141 10.85 -28.55 14.57
C LEU A 141 11.18 -29.95 14.03
N LYS A 142 11.04 -30.19 12.72
CA LYS A 142 11.43 -31.46 12.11
C LYS A 142 12.93 -31.73 12.24
N MET A 143 13.78 -30.72 12.02
CA MET A 143 15.23 -30.84 12.22
C MET A 143 15.59 -31.06 13.70
N GLU A 144 14.91 -30.38 14.62
CA GLU A 144 15.10 -30.58 16.07
C GLU A 144 14.73 -32.00 16.49
N ILE A 145 13.60 -32.54 16.00
CA ILE A 145 13.20 -33.93 16.25
C ILE A 145 14.26 -34.90 15.72
N GLN A 146 14.76 -34.68 14.51
CA GLN A 146 15.81 -35.52 13.94
C GLN A 146 17.11 -35.48 14.76
N ALA A 147 17.52 -34.31 15.25
CA ALA A 147 18.67 -34.17 16.14
C ALA A 147 18.47 -34.86 17.50
N CYS A 148 17.25 -34.77 18.06
CA CYS A 148 16.89 -35.51 19.26
C CYS A 148 16.88 -37.02 19.03
N ASP A 149 16.46 -37.49 17.86
CA ASP A 149 16.46 -38.91 17.51
C ASP A 149 17.89 -39.44 17.32
N THR A 150 18.78 -38.69 16.65
CA THR A 150 20.20 -39.10 16.49
C THR A 150 20.89 -39.20 17.85
N THR A 151 20.73 -38.17 18.68
CA THR A 151 21.30 -38.17 20.04
C THR A 151 20.71 -39.28 20.91
N ARG A 152 19.41 -39.56 20.82
CA ARG A 152 18.79 -40.70 21.51
C ARG A 152 19.44 -42.02 21.09
N VAL A 153 19.64 -42.25 19.80
CA VAL A 153 20.24 -43.49 19.28
C VAL A 153 21.68 -43.64 19.77
N GLU A 154 22.49 -42.59 19.68
CA GLU A 154 23.88 -42.57 20.16
C GLU A 154 24.00 -42.81 21.67
N LEU A 155 23.16 -42.15 22.47
CA LEU A 155 23.17 -42.35 23.92
C LEU A 155 22.69 -43.76 24.28
N THR A 156 21.64 -44.25 23.62
CA THR A 156 21.10 -45.59 23.87
C THR A 156 22.12 -46.67 23.54
N SER A 157 22.91 -46.51 22.47
CA SER A 157 23.97 -47.47 22.12
C SER A 157 25.16 -47.43 23.08
N ARG A 158 25.38 -46.30 23.78
CA ARG A 158 26.48 -46.13 24.75
C ARG A 158 26.15 -46.64 26.15
N ILE A 159 24.87 -46.75 26.51
CA ILE A 159 24.43 -47.25 27.82
C ILE A 159 25.00 -48.64 28.16
N PRO A 160 24.99 -49.65 27.27
CA PRO A 160 25.54 -50.98 27.57
C PRO A 160 27.04 -50.95 27.88
N ALA A 161 27.83 -50.17 27.13
CA ALA A 161 29.27 -50.04 27.36
C ALA A 161 29.56 -49.41 28.73
N LEU A 162 28.87 -48.32 29.07
CA LEU A 162 29.00 -47.66 30.38
C LEU A 162 28.51 -48.56 31.53
N ARG A 163 27.48 -49.38 31.30
CA ARG A 163 27.03 -50.38 32.27
C ARG A 163 28.09 -51.46 32.48
N ALA A 164 28.73 -51.95 31.42
CA ALA A 164 29.81 -52.93 31.54
C ALA A 164 31.02 -52.36 32.33
N GLU A 165 31.36 -51.08 32.12
CA GLU A 165 32.42 -50.39 32.86
C GLU A 165 32.09 -50.17 34.35
N THR A 166 30.81 -50.16 34.74
CA THR A 166 30.38 -49.91 36.12
C THR A 166 30.15 -51.18 36.94
N VAL A 167 30.04 -52.34 36.30
CA VAL A 167 30.00 -53.62 37.02
C VAL A 167 31.42 -53.93 37.50
N SER A 168 31.67 -53.72 38.79
CA SER A 168 32.95 -54.05 39.40
C SER A 168 33.31 -55.50 39.13
N THR A 169 34.53 -55.70 38.63
CA THR A 169 35.04 -57.04 38.39
C THR A 169 35.26 -57.78 39.72
N PRO A 170 35.18 -59.11 39.75
CA PRO A 170 35.46 -59.88 40.97
C PRO A 170 36.87 -59.61 41.52
N GLU A 171 37.82 -59.26 40.66
CA GLU A 171 39.17 -58.84 41.05
C GLU A 171 39.19 -57.49 41.80
N GLU A 172 38.40 -56.51 41.36
CA GLU A 172 38.27 -55.22 42.05
C GLU A 172 37.60 -55.37 43.41
N ALA A 173 36.62 -56.28 43.54
CA ALA A 173 36.00 -56.59 44.82
C ALA A 173 36.98 -57.22 45.81
N GLU A 174 37.82 -58.16 45.37
CA GLU A 174 38.89 -58.72 46.21
C GLU A 174 39.98 -57.71 46.55
N LYS A 175 40.42 -56.87 45.59
CA LYS A 175 41.35 -55.76 45.86
C LYS A 175 40.77 -54.78 46.87
N LEU A 176 39.49 -54.43 46.77
CA LEU A 176 38.81 -53.57 47.74
C LEU A 176 38.80 -54.22 49.14
N ARG A 177 38.57 -55.53 49.22
CA ARG A 177 38.59 -56.28 50.48
C ARG A 177 39.98 -56.30 51.11
N THR A 178 41.05 -56.50 50.34
CA THR A 178 42.43 -56.49 50.83
C THR A 178 42.86 -55.09 51.27
N LEU A 179 42.55 -54.05 50.46
CA LEU A 179 42.79 -52.65 50.81
C LEU A 179 42.06 -52.25 52.10
N ARG A 180 40.80 -52.64 52.28
CA ARG A 180 40.06 -52.40 53.53
C ARG A 180 40.74 -53.05 54.74
N LYS A 181 41.20 -54.30 54.61
CA LYS A 181 41.96 -54.97 55.68
C LYS A 181 43.29 -54.26 55.99
N GLN A 182 43.98 -53.75 54.96
CA GLN A 182 45.20 -52.97 55.15
C GLN A 182 44.94 -51.62 55.83
N VAL A 183 43.87 -50.93 55.46
CA VAL A 183 43.45 -49.67 56.10
C VAL A 183 43.13 -49.91 57.58
N GLU A 184 42.41 -50.97 57.91
CA GLU A 184 42.09 -51.29 59.30
C GLU A 184 43.34 -51.67 60.11
N LYS A 185 44.28 -52.44 59.52
CA LYS A 185 45.58 -52.70 60.15
C LYS A 185 46.37 -51.41 60.38
N ALA A 186 46.48 -50.55 59.35
CA ALA A 186 47.19 -49.28 59.44
C ALA A 186 46.56 -48.35 60.48
N ARG A 187 45.23 -48.36 60.65
CA ARG A 187 44.53 -47.63 61.71
C ARG A 187 44.89 -48.13 63.11
N ALA A 188 44.93 -49.45 63.31
CA ALA A 188 45.34 -50.05 64.58
C ALA A 188 46.81 -49.77 64.89
N ASP A 189 47.70 -49.87 63.90
CA ASP A 189 49.12 -49.54 64.06
C ASP A 189 49.31 -48.05 64.38
N LEU A 190 48.54 -47.16 63.74
CA LEU A 190 48.57 -45.73 64.01
C LEU A 190 48.10 -45.42 65.44
N SER A 191 47.07 -46.11 65.95
CA SER A 191 46.63 -45.91 67.34
C SER A 191 47.69 -46.40 68.33
N ALA A 192 48.31 -47.57 68.09
CA ALA A 192 49.38 -48.09 68.93
C ALA A 192 50.65 -47.22 68.88
N CYS A 193 50.96 -46.64 67.72
CA CYS A 193 52.04 -45.66 67.58
C CYS A 193 51.71 -44.35 68.28
N ALA A 194 50.47 -43.86 68.21
CA ALA A 194 50.04 -42.65 68.91
C ALA A 194 50.12 -42.81 70.43
N GLU A 195 49.75 -43.98 70.98
CA GLU A 195 49.91 -44.26 72.40
C GLU A 195 51.37 -44.29 72.84
N ARG A 196 52.25 -44.91 72.04
CA ARG A 196 53.70 -44.90 72.30
C ARG A 196 54.29 -43.49 72.19
N ALA A 197 53.90 -42.74 71.16
CA ALA A 197 54.30 -41.35 70.99
C ALA A 197 53.89 -40.50 72.20
N LYS A 198 52.67 -40.68 72.73
CA LYS A 198 52.20 -39.98 73.93
C LYS A 198 53.07 -40.27 75.15
N LYS A 199 53.49 -41.52 75.38
CA LYS A 199 54.42 -41.88 76.47
C LYS A 199 55.76 -41.16 76.32
N TYR A 200 56.32 -41.14 75.11
CA TYR A 200 57.55 -40.43 74.84
C TYR A 200 57.38 -38.91 74.96
N GLU A 201 56.26 -38.34 74.52
CA GLU A 201 55.93 -36.91 74.69
C GLU A 201 55.83 -36.55 76.18
N ASP A 202 55.24 -37.42 77.01
CA ASP A 202 55.18 -37.22 78.46
C ASP A 202 56.57 -37.26 79.11
N GLU A 203 57.44 -38.18 78.69
CA GLU A 203 58.83 -38.26 79.14
C GLU A 203 59.66 -37.06 78.69
N ILE A 204 59.54 -36.67 77.42
CA ILE A 204 60.19 -35.47 76.86
C ILE A 204 59.69 -34.24 77.62
N SER A 205 58.40 -34.13 77.92
CA SER A 205 57.85 -33.01 78.69
C SER A 205 58.42 -32.95 80.10
N LYS A 206 58.58 -34.11 80.78
CA LYS A 206 59.24 -34.19 82.10
C LYS A 206 60.70 -33.74 82.03
N ILE A 207 61.45 -34.23 81.05
CA ILE A 207 62.86 -33.86 80.85
C ILE A 207 62.97 -32.37 80.51
N GLN A 208 62.11 -31.85 79.63
CA GLN A 208 62.10 -30.44 79.24
C GLN A 208 61.77 -29.54 80.44
N LYS A 209 60.84 -29.94 81.31
CA LYS A 209 60.57 -29.24 82.59
C LYS A 209 61.78 -29.28 83.52
N ALA A 210 62.47 -30.41 83.63
CA ALA A 210 63.69 -30.54 84.44
C ALA A 210 64.84 -29.66 83.91
N ILE A 211 65.03 -29.62 82.58
CA ILE A 211 66.01 -28.74 81.91
C ILE A 211 65.68 -27.26 82.19
N LEU A 212 64.40 -26.87 82.07
CA LEU A 212 63.95 -25.50 82.36
C LEU A 212 64.13 -25.12 83.84
N GLN A 213 64.05 -26.08 84.76
CA GLN A 213 64.34 -25.87 86.19
C GLN A 213 65.85 -25.73 86.44
N ALA A 214 66.68 -26.54 85.77
CA ALA A 214 68.14 -26.51 85.90
C ALA A 214 68.80 -25.26 85.28
N GLY A 215 68.24 -24.73 84.18
CA GLY A 215 68.77 -23.54 83.50
C GLY A 215 68.64 -22.21 84.27
N GLY A 216 67.93 -22.21 85.40
CA GLY A 216 67.80 -21.04 86.27
C GLY A 216 67.11 -19.81 85.62
N PRO A 217 67.14 -18.65 86.30
CA PRO A 217 66.44 -17.44 85.84
C PRO A 217 67.02 -16.85 84.53
N ARG A 218 68.32 -17.06 84.28
CA ARG A 218 69.04 -16.49 83.14
C ARG A 218 68.64 -17.15 81.82
N VAL A 219 68.53 -18.49 81.78
CA VAL A 219 68.07 -19.23 80.59
C VAL A 219 66.59 -18.93 80.32
N LYS A 220 65.75 -18.85 81.36
CA LYS A 220 64.33 -18.47 81.20
C LYS A 220 64.15 -17.06 80.59
N LYS A 221 64.95 -16.08 81.03
CA LYS A 221 64.94 -14.73 80.45
C LYS A 221 65.37 -14.72 78.98
N GLN A 222 66.44 -15.44 78.63
CA GLN A 222 66.90 -15.53 77.24
C GLN A 222 65.91 -16.28 76.34
N GLN A 223 65.25 -17.32 76.88
CA GLN A 223 64.24 -18.07 76.17
C GLN A 223 62.99 -17.23 75.90
N ALA A 224 62.55 -16.42 76.87
CA ALA A 224 61.48 -15.45 76.67
C ALA A 224 61.80 -14.43 75.56
N LEU A 225 63.03 -13.90 75.52
CA LEU A 225 63.49 -13.03 74.43
C LEU A 225 63.51 -13.74 73.08
N CYS A 226 63.98 -15.00 73.03
CA CYS A 226 63.95 -15.79 71.80
C CYS A 226 62.52 -16.11 71.33
N ASP A 227 61.60 -16.36 72.26
CA ASP A 227 60.19 -16.61 71.95
C ASP A 227 59.49 -15.34 71.45
N GLU A 228 59.82 -14.17 72.02
CA GLU A 228 59.35 -12.86 71.57
C GLU A 228 59.84 -12.53 70.15
N VAL A 229 61.16 -12.61 69.92
CA VAL A 229 61.75 -12.44 68.58
C VAL A 229 61.21 -13.50 67.61
N GLY A 230 61.00 -14.73 68.06
CA GLY A 230 60.39 -15.80 67.28
C GLY A 230 58.95 -15.52 66.89
N ALA A 231 58.16 -14.91 67.78
CA ALA A 231 56.79 -14.49 67.52
C ALA A 231 56.75 -13.32 66.54
N GLU A 232 57.59 -12.31 66.72
CA GLU A 232 57.76 -11.19 65.78
C GLU A 232 58.14 -11.68 64.39
N LEU A 233 59.12 -12.58 64.30
CA LEU A 233 59.59 -13.13 63.04
C LEU A 233 58.52 -13.97 62.33
N LYS A 234 57.69 -14.71 63.09
CA LYS A 234 56.51 -15.41 62.53
C LYS A 234 55.49 -14.41 61.99
N GLN A 235 55.23 -13.32 62.70
CA GLN A 235 54.30 -12.29 62.28
C GLN A 235 54.79 -11.57 61.02
N VAL A 236 56.07 -11.18 60.97
CA VAL A 236 56.71 -10.59 59.79
C VAL A 236 56.71 -11.56 58.60
N ARG A 237 56.94 -12.86 58.82
CA ARG A 237 56.82 -13.86 57.74
C ARG A 237 55.39 -13.99 57.23
N LYS A 238 54.39 -13.90 58.12
CA LYS A 238 52.98 -13.94 57.74
C LYS A 238 52.60 -12.72 56.92
N THR A 239 53.02 -11.52 57.31
CA THR A 239 52.78 -10.30 56.54
C THR A 239 53.52 -10.33 55.21
N LEU A 240 54.78 -10.78 55.16
CA LEU A 240 55.55 -10.95 53.93
C LEU A 240 54.87 -11.91 52.94
N LYS A 241 54.34 -13.04 53.42
CA LYS A 241 53.59 -13.98 52.56
C LYS A 241 52.31 -13.35 52.05
N ALA A 242 51.56 -12.64 52.91
CA ALA A 242 50.33 -11.95 52.51
C ALA A 242 50.60 -10.85 51.46
N THR A 243 51.62 -10.03 51.65
CA THR A 243 52.01 -9.00 50.68
C THR A 243 52.49 -9.60 49.37
N LYS A 244 53.21 -10.73 49.40
CA LYS A 244 53.62 -11.45 48.18
C LYS A 244 52.41 -11.97 47.39
N VAL A 245 51.43 -12.59 48.06
CA VAL A 245 50.18 -13.04 47.41
C VAL A 245 49.40 -11.85 46.83
N ASN A 246 49.31 -10.74 47.56
CA ASN A 246 48.65 -9.53 47.07
C ASN A 246 49.35 -8.93 45.86
N MET A 247 50.70 -8.93 45.85
CA MET A 247 51.51 -8.48 44.71
C MET A 247 51.30 -9.39 43.48
N GLU A 248 51.30 -10.71 43.65
CA GLU A 248 50.98 -11.65 42.57
C GLU A 248 49.54 -11.45 42.04
N GLY A 249 48.59 -11.18 42.95
CA GLY A 249 47.21 -10.84 42.60
C GLY A 249 47.12 -9.54 41.79
N ALA A 250 47.78 -8.47 42.24
CA ALA A 250 47.84 -7.20 41.54
C ALA A 250 48.52 -7.33 40.17
N GLN A 251 49.57 -8.14 40.05
CA GLN A 251 50.24 -8.41 38.77
C GLN A 251 49.35 -9.16 37.78
N LYS A 252 48.55 -10.13 38.26
CA LYS A 252 47.53 -10.80 37.43
C LYS A 252 46.42 -9.83 37.01
N ALA A 253 45.96 -8.95 37.91
CA ALA A 253 44.96 -7.94 37.61
C ALA A 253 45.47 -6.94 36.54
N LYS A 254 46.73 -6.48 36.66
CA LYS A 254 47.39 -5.64 35.66
C LYS A 254 47.39 -6.29 34.28
N LYS A 255 47.84 -7.55 34.17
CA LYS A 255 47.83 -8.30 32.90
C LYS A 255 46.42 -8.44 32.30
N LYS A 256 45.40 -8.63 33.15
CA LYS A 256 44.00 -8.70 32.69
C LYS A 256 43.52 -7.34 32.15
N ALA A 257 43.88 -6.25 32.83
CA ALA A 257 43.54 -4.89 32.39
C ALA A 257 44.24 -4.53 31.09
N GLU A 258 45.51 -4.89 30.91
CA GLU A 258 46.28 -4.69 29.66
C GLU A 258 45.63 -5.43 28.48
N LYS A 259 45.24 -6.71 28.66
CA LYS A 259 44.51 -7.46 27.62
C LYS A 259 43.15 -6.84 27.29
N ALA A 260 42.43 -6.36 28.31
CA ALA A 260 41.15 -5.69 28.10
C ALA A 260 41.33 -4.38 27.31
N LEU A 261 42.38 -3.60 27.62
CA LEU A 261 42.74 -2.39 26.89
C LEU A 261 43.05 -2.68 25.42
N GLU A 262 43.87 -3.70 25.15
CA GLU A 262 44.23 -4.12 23.79
C GLU A 262 43.00 -4.52 22.96
N SER A 263 42.12 -5.37 23.54
CA SER A 263 40.85 -5.72 22.89
C SER A 263 39.93 -4.51 22.70
N GLY A 264 39.93 -3.57 23.63
CA GLY A 264 39.19 -2.31 23.56
C GLY A 264 39.69 -1.44 22.40
N SER A 265 41.01 -1.26 22.26
CA SER A 265 41.60 -0.50 21.17
C SER A 265 41.29 -1.10 19.79
N GLU A 266 41.32 -2.43 19.65
CA GLU A 266 40.93 -3.07 18.40
C GLU A 266 39.44 -2.83 18.06
N THR A 267 38.56 -2.86 19.07
CA THR A 267 37.15 -2.56 18.84
C THR A 267 36.91 -1.11 18.47
N LEU A 268 37.68 -0.19 19.06
CA LEU A 268 37.62 1.24 18.77
C LEU A 268 38.03 1.50 17.31
N GLU A 269 39.16 0.95 16.87
CA GLU A 269 39.63 1.09 15.48
C GLU A 269 38.61 0.51 14.46
N LYS A 270 37.97 -0.61 14.79
CA LYS A 270 36.90 -1.20 13.97
C LYS A 270 35.66 -0.30 13.89
N ILE A 271 35.33 0.40 14.98
CA ILE A 271 34.19 1.32 15.03
C ILE A 271 34.51 2.58 14.22
N GLU A 272 35.73 3.14 14.34
CA GLU A 272 36.18 4.30 13.56
C GLU A 272 36.09 4.03 12.05
N LYS A 273 36.59 2.89 11.58
CA LYS A 273 36.47 2.48 10.16
C LYS A 273 35.02 2.37 9.70
N LYS A 274 34.11 1.89 10.56
CA LYS A 274 32.68 1.83 10.25
C LYS A 274 32.06 3.22 10.16
N ILE A 275 32.44 4.14 11.05
CA ILE A 275 31.97 5.53 11.02
C ILE A 275 32.41 6.20 9.72
N GLU A 276 33.67 6.04 9.32
CA GLU A 276 34.17 6.57 8.04
C GLU A 276 33.40 6.02 6.84
N THR A 277 33.14 4.71 6.82
CA THR A 277 32.36 4.06 5.75
C THR A 277 30.92 4.59 5.70
N ILE A 278 30.27 4.74 6.86
CA ILE A 278 28.91 5.30 6.95
C ILE A 278 28.90 6.75 6.49
N ALA A 279 29.88 7.56 6.87
CA ALA A 279 30.00 8.95 6.44
C ALA A 279 30.19 9.07 4.92
N ALA A 280 30.98 8.18 4.31
CA ALA A 280 31.11 8.10 2.85
C ALA A 280 29.79 7.76 2.17
N ASN A 281 29.05 6.76 2.69
CA ASN A 281 27.74 6.37 2.17
C ASN A 281 26.70 7.50 2.29
N ILE A 282 26.73 8.29 3.37
CA ILE A 282 25.84 9.44 3.54
C ILE A 282 26.11 10.48 2.44
N LYS A 283 27.38 10.82 2.18
CA LYS A 283 27.74 11.75 1.11
C LYS A 283 27.29 11.26 -0.26
N GLU A 284 27.49 9.98 -0.57
CA GLU A 284 27.04 9.40 -1.84
C GLU A 284 25.50 9.43 -1.98
N LEU A 285 24.77 9.20 -0.89
CA LEU A 285 23.31 9.32 -0.88
C LEU A 285 22.84 10.77 -1.04
N GLU A 286 23.52 11.73 -0.44
CA GLU A 286 23.25 13.16 -0.61
C GLU A 286 23.45 13.60 -2.06
N GLU A 287 24.56 13.20 -2.69
CA GLU A 287 24.82 13.46 -4.12
C GLU A 287 23.73 12.86 -5.02
N LYS A 288 23.33 11.61 -4.77
CA LYS A 288 22.22 10.97 -5.50
C LYS A 288 20.89 11.70 -5.27
N ALA A 289 20.62 12.16 -4.06
CA ALA A 289 19.39 12.91 -3.75
C ALA A 289 19.34 14.25 -4.50
N VAL A 290 20.48 14.95 -4.62
CA VAL A 290 20.59 16.19 -5.40
C VAL A 290 20.30 15.91 -6.89
N LEU A 291 20.85 14.85 -7.46
CA LEU A 291 20.59 14.46 -8.86
C LEU A 291 19.11 14.15 -9.10
N VAL A 292 18.47 13.41 -8.18
CA VAL A 292 17.03 13.10 -8.27
C VAL A 292 16.20 14.39 -8.19
N MET A 293 16.53 15.31 -7.28
CA MET A 293 15.87 16.61 -7.17
C MET A 293 15.98 17.42 -8.47
N GLN A 294 17.16 17.50 -9.09
CA GLN A 294 17.36 18.17 -10.37
C GLN A 294 16.54 17.51 -11.50
N SER A 295 16.50 16.17 -11.54
CA SER A 295 15.68 15.44 -12.52
C SER A 295 14.17 15.69 -12.33
N TYR A 296 13.73 15.85 -11.08
CA TYR A 296 12.34 16.18 -10.77
C TYR A 296 11.99 17.61 -11.18
N GLU A 297 12.86 18.58 -10.92
CA GLU A 297 12.65 19.98 -11.32
C GLU A 297 12.57 20.13 -12.84
N THR A 298 13.49 19.50 -13.57
CA THR A 298 13.47 19.48 -15.05
C THR A 298 12.22 18.81 -15.60
N ALA A 299 11.80 17.68 -15.03
CA ALA A 299 10.54 17.02 -15.40
C ALA A 299 9.31 17.91 -15.14
N LYS A 300 9.27 18.59 -13.99
CA LYS A 300 8.21 19.54 -13.62
C LYS A 300 8.16 20.75 -14.56
N GLN A 301 9.32 21.22 -15.01
CA GLN A 301 9.40 22.34 -15.96
C GLN A 301 8.93 21.90 -17.35
N SER A 302 9.34 20.71 -17.81
CA SER A 302 8.83 20.09 -19.04
C SER A 302 7.33 19.83 -18.99
N GLU A 303 6.78 19.43 -17.84
CA GLU A 303 5.32 19.27 -17.65
C GLU A 303 4.58 20.59 -17.85
N LYS A 304 5.09 21.70 -17.28
CA LYS A 304 4.51 23.03 -17.45
C LYS A 304 4.57 23.49 -18.92
N GLU A 305 5.70 23.31 -19.58
CA GLU A 305 5.86 23.63 -21.01
C GLU A 305 4.92 22.81 -21.88
N LYS A 306 4.78 21.50 -21.62
CA LYS A 306 3.83 20.67 -22.35
C LYS A 306 2.38 21.06 -22.11
N LYS A 307 2.04 21.52 -20.90
CA LYS A 307 0.69 22.06 -20.60
C LYS A 307 0.41 23.33 -21.39
N THR A 308 1.35 24.27 -21.45
CA THR A 308 1.15 25.50 -22.25
C THR A 308 1.06 25.21 -23.75
N VAL A 309 1.89 24.29 -24.26
CA VAL A 309 1.78 23.82 -25.65
C VAL A 309 0.44 23.15 -25.91
N LEU A 310 -0.05 22.31 -25.00
CA LEU A 310 -1.36 21.67 -25.13
C LEU A 310 -2.49 22.70 -25.18
N GLU A 311 -2.47 23.72 -24.33
CA GLU A 311 -3.44 24.81 -24.35
C GLU A 311 -3.42 25.60 -25.66
N GLN A 312 -2.23 25.85 -26.23
CA GLN A 312 -2.10 26.50 -27.54
C GLN A 312 -2.63 25.62 -28.67
N VAL A 313 -2.32 24.32 -28.65
CA VAL A 313 -2.82 23.36 -29.65
C VAL A 313 -4.34 23.24 -29.58
N LEU A 314 -4.93 23.24 -28.38
CA LEU A 314 -6.39 23.24 -28.21
C LEU A 314 -7.04 24.51 -28.79
N LYS A 315 -6.46 25.69 -28.55
CA LYS A 315 -6.93 26.94 -29.16
C LYS A 315 -6.85 26.91 -30.67
N ASN A 316 -5.71 26.49 -31.22
CA ASN A 316 -5.53 26.36 -32.67
C ASN A 316 -6.52 25.36 -33.27
N HIS A 317 -6.76 24.24 -32.61
CA HIS A 317 -7.75 23.26 -33.02
C HIS A 317 -9.16 23.86 -33.04
N ASP A 318 -9.54 24.62 -32.02
CA ASP A 318 -10.85 25.26 -31.96
C ASP A 318 -11.02 26.34 -33.03
N ASP A 319 -9.97 27.09 -33.36
CA ASP A 319 -10.00 28.09 -34.42
C ASP A 319 -10.05 27.44 -35.82
N LEU A 320 -9.24 26.40 -36.07
CA LEU A 320 -9.34 25.56 -37.27
C LEU A 320 -10.75 24.97 -37.41
N LYS A 321 -11.35 24.50 -36.32
CA LYS A 321 -12.72 23.97 -36.32
C LYS A 321 -13.75 25.02 -36.72
N LYS A 322 -13.58 26.29 -36.29
CA LYS A 322 -14.43 27.41 -36.74
C LYS A 322 -14.18 27.75 -38.22
N GLU A 323 -12.95 27.65 -38.70
CA GLU A 323 -12.64 27.86 -40.11
C GLU A 323 -13.24 26.78 -41.00
N VAL A 324 -13.14 25.52 -40.60
CA VAL A 324 -13.78 24.39 -41.29
C VAL A 324 -15.30 24.55 -41.30
N SER A 325 -15.92 25.02 -40.21
CA SER A 325 -17.37 25.26 -40.21
C SER A 325 -17.77 26.42 -41.13
N LYS A 326 -16.96 27.49 -41.22
CA LYS A 326 -17.17 28.57 -42.19
C LYS A 326 -17.02 28.09 -43.62
N GLN A 327 -15.97 27.33 -43.92
CA GLN A 327 -15.74 26.75 -45.25
C GLN A 327 -16.89 25.83 -45.65
N ARG A 328 -17.39 24.99 -44.74
CA ARG A 328 -18.59 24.17 -44.98
C ARG A 328 -19.83 25.03 -45.25
N GLY A 329 -19.97 26.17 -44.57
CA GLY A 329 -21.04 27.13 -44.86
C GLY A 329 -20.96 27.65 -46.29
N VAL A 330 -19.78 28.10 -46.71
CA VAL A 330 -19.53 28.58 -48.09
C VAL A 330 -19.71 27.46 -49.12
N GLU A 331 -19.29 26.24 -48.82
CA GLU A 331 -19.50 25.08 -49.70
C GLU A 331 -20.99 24.79 -49.89
N VAL A 332 -21.81 24.92 -48.83
CA VAL A 332 -23.27 24.79 -48.90
C VAL A 332 -23.89 25.93 -49.72
N GLU A 333 -23.43 27.17 -49.55
CA GLU A 333 -23.89 28.32 -50.35
C GLU A 333 -23.57 28.14 -51.84
N LEU A 334 -22.32 27.80 -52.19
CA LEU A 334 -21.90 27.56 -53.57
C LEU A 334 -22.61 26.37 -54.21
N THR A 335 -22.86 25.30 -53.45
CA THR A 335 -23.64 24.15 -53.97
C THR A 335 -25.10 24.54 -54.20
N GLY A 336 -25.68 25.37 -53.34
CA GLY A 336 -27.00 25.98 -53.56
C GLY A 336 -27.06 26.82 -54.84
N GLU A 337 -26.10 27.73 -55.03
CA GLU A 337 -25.98 28.56 -56.24
C GLU A 337 -25.81 27.71 -57.50
N LEU A 338 -24.98 26.66 -57.44
CA LEU A 338 -24.81 25.72 -58.55
C LEU A 338 -26.12 24.99 -58.89
N ASP A 339 -26.90 24.59 -57.89
CA ASP A 339 -28.18 23.92 -58.11
C ASP A 339 -29.25 24.87 -58.68
N ASP A 340 -29.23 26.14 -58.28
CA ASP A 340 -30.10 27.17 -58.84
C ASP A 340 -29.71 27.53 -60.28
N LEU A 341 -28.43 27.68 -60.59
CA LEU A 341 -27.94 27.82 -61.96
C LEU A 341 -28.32 26.59 -62.81
N ARG A 342 -28.23 25.37 -62.25
CA ARG A 342 -28.70 24.14 -62.93
C ARG A 342 -30.21 24.13 -63.16
N LYS A 343 -31.02 24.70 -62.26
CA LYS A 343 -32.47 24.86 -62.50
C LYS A 343 -32.72 25.87 -63.63
N GLN A 344 -32.06 27.03 -63.59
CA GLN A 344 -32.17 28.05 -64.64
C GLN A 344 -31.75 27.48 -66.01
N ILE A 345 -30.65 26.71 -66.07
CA ILE A 345 -30.24 26.02 -67.32
C ILE A 345 -31.30 25.02 -67.78
N ARG A 346 -31.93 24.27 -66.86
CA ARG A 346 -33.04 23.34 -67.22
C ARG A 346 -34.26 24.09 -67.73
N GLU A 347 -34.62 25.22 -67.15
CA GLU A 347 -35.74 26.06 -67.58
C GLU A 347 -35.46 26.71 -68.93
N MET A 348 -34.27 27.30 -69.12
CA MET A 348 -33.81 27.81 -70.42
C MET A 348 -33.80 26.71 -71.49
N LYS A 349 -33.31 25.49 -71.17
CA LYS A 349 -33.38 24.35 -72.09
C LYS A 349 -34.82 23.95 -72.43
N LYS A 350 -35.75 23.98 -71.46
CA LYS A 350 -37.17 23.76 -71.72
C LYS A 350 -37.76 24.85 -72.62
N HIS A 351 -37.44 26.12 -72.38
CA HIS A 351 -37.87 27.24 -73.22
C HIS A 351 -37.32 27.12 -74.65
N ILE A 352 -36.04 26.79 -74.82
CA ILE A 352 -35.45 26.50 -76.14
C ILE A 352 -36.18 25.32 -76.80
N GLY A 353 -36.47 24.26 -76.05
CA GLY A 353 -37.27 23.13 -76.55
C GLY A 353 -38.68 23.53 -76.97
N GLN A 354 -39.34 24.43 -76.23
CA GLN A 354 -40.67 24.97 -76.55
C GLN A 354 -40.65 25.88 -77.78
N CYS A 355 -39.66 26.78 -77.89
CA CYS A 355 -39.46 27.64 -79.05
C CYS A 355 -39.15 26.80 -80.30
N ASN A 356 -38.28 25.79 -80.19
CA ASN A 356 -38.01 24.85 -81.28
C ASN A 356 -39.26 24.04 -81.67
N ALA A 357 -40.09 23.65 -80.70
CA ALA A 357 -41.37 22.97 -80.97
C ALA A 357 -42.41 23.89 -81.62
N GLN A 358 -42.42 25.19 -81.28
CA GLN A 358 -43.25 26.19 -81.95
C GLN A 358 -42.75 26.52 -83.36
N ALA A 359 -41.43 26.62 -83.56
CA ALA A 359 -40.82 26.76 -84.88
C ALA A 359 -41.16 25.56 -85.77
N ALA A 360 -41.05 24.33 -85.24
CA ALA A 360 -41.44 23.11 -85.96
C ALA A 360 -42.94 23.05 -86.28
N LYS A 361 -43.80 23.64 -85.44
CA LYS A 361 -45.24 23.76 -85.72
C LYS A 361 -45.52 24.78 -86.83
N LEU A 362 -44.86 25.93 -86.81
CA LEU A 362 -44.98 26.95 -87.87
C LEU A 362 -44.44 26.43 -89.21
N ASP A 363 -43.31 25.71 -89.23
CA ASP A 363 -42.80 25.02 -90.42
C ASP A 363 -43.77 23.93 -90.95
N SER A 364 -44.55 23.31 -90.05
CA SER A 364 -45.57 22.33 -90.44
C SER A 364 -46.88 22.95 -90.94
N GLU A 365 -47.16 24.20 -90.54
CA GLU A 365 -48.28 25.00 -91.05
C GLU A 365 -47.94 25.65 -92.40
N GLU A 366 -46.69 26.06 -92.63
CA GLU A 366 -46.21 26.51 -93.95
C GLU A 366 -46.16 25.37 -94.99
N LYS A 367 -45.94 24.12 -94.59
CA LYS A 367 -46.00 22.95 -95.49
C LYS A 367 -47.42 22.45 -95.80
N LYS A 368 -48.45 23.08 -95.23
CA LYS A 368 -49.87 22.75 -95.48
C LYS A 368 -50.61 23.82 -96.29
N ASN A 369 -49.96 24.93 -96.63
CA ASN A 369 -50.33 25.81 -97.74
C ASN A 369 -49.42 25.52 -98.93
#